data_AF-A0A7C5CEY5-F1
#
_entry.id   AF-A0A7C5CEY5-F1
#
_cell.length_a   1.000
_cell.length_b   1.000
_cell.length_c   1.000
_cell.angle_alpha   90.00
_cell.angle_beta   90.00
_cell.angle_gamma   90.00
#
_symmetry.space_group_name_H-M   'P 1'
#
loop_
_entity.id
_entity.type
_entity.pdbx_description
1 polymer ?
#
loop_
_entity_poly.entity_id
_entity_poly.type
_entity_poly.pdbx_seq_one_letter_code
_entity_poly.pdbx_strand_id
1 'polypeptide(L)' 'DLQKTFVLRRILNPMGTTDAIEFLLSKLKQTKSNEDFFDSMNA' A
#
# COMPACT_ATOMS: atom_id res chain seq x y z
N ASP A 1 -3.54 -13.05 2.27
CA ASP A 1 -2.30 -12.25 2.37
C ASP A 1 -1.44 -12.18 1.12
N LEU A 2 -1.04 -13.29 0.49
CA LEU A 2 -0.14 -13.23 -0.67
C LEU A 2 -0.69 -12.38 -1.83
N GLN A 3 -1.99 -12.52 -2.15
CA GLN A 3 -2.66 -11.74 -3.19
C GLN A 3 -2.65 -10.22 -2.91
N LYS A 4 -2.87 -9.81 -1.65
CA LYS A 4 -2.84 -8.40 -1.22
C LYS A 4 -1.47 -7.77 -1.51
N THR A 5 -0.38 -8.49 -1.21
CA THR A 5 0.99 -8.05 -1.52
C THR A 5 1.28 -8.01 -3.02
N PHE A 6 0.78 -8.97 -3.80
CA PHE A 6 0.93 -8.96 -5.26
C PHE A 6 0.23 -7.77 -5.93
N VAL A 7 -0.97 -7.40 -5.45
CA VAL A 7 -1.70 -6.23 -5.92
C VAL A 7 -0.95 -4.94 -5.55
N LEU A 8 -0.50 -4.81 -4.30
CA LEU A 8 0.31 -3.67 -3.87
C LEU A 8 1.56 -3.50 -4.74
N ARG A 9 2.28 -4.59 -5.03
CA ARG A 9 3.47 -4.55 -5.90
C ARG A 9 3.14 -4.05 -7.31
N ARG A 10 1.99 -4.40 -7.88
CA ARG A 10 1.57 -3.89 -9.21
C ARG A 10 1.29 -2.39 -9.19
N ILE A 11 0.78 -1.86 -8.08
CA ILE A 11 0.53 -0.42 -7.90
C ILE A 11 1.86 0.34 -7.73
N LEU A 12 2.80 -0.23 -6.98
CA LEU A 12 4.10 0.42 -6.71
C LEU A 12 5.08 0.33 -7.89
N ASN A 13 5.03 -0.73 -8.71
CA ASN A 13 5.96 -0.91 -9.84
C ASN A 13 6.04 0.27 -10.84
N PRO A 14 4.94 0.92 -11.24
CA PRO A 14 5.02 2.10 -12.12
C PRO A 14 5.38 3.39 -11.37
N MET A 15 5.44 3.40 -10.04
CA MET A 15 5.80 4.57 -9.25
C MET A 15 7.32 4.71 -9.12
N GLY A 16 7.82 5.95 -9.03
CA GLY A 16 9.20 6.19 -8.63
C GLY A 16 9.45 5.72 -7.20
N THR A 17 10.69 5.34 -6.86
CA THR A 17 11.03 4.80 -5.53
C THR A 17 10.66 5.77 -4.40
N THR A 18 10.85 7.06 -4.60
CA THR A 18 10.47 8.10 -3.63
C THR A 18 8.95 8.19 -3.46
N ASP A 19 8.21 8.31 -4.56
CA ASP A 19 6.74 8.40 -4.57
C ASP A 19 6.11 7.15 -3.95
N ALA A 20 6.68 5.97 -4.21
CA ALA A 20 6.25 4.72 -3.62
C ALA A 20 6.40 4.72 -2.10
N ILE A 21 7.53 5.21 -1.57
CA ILE A 21 7.75 5.31 -0.13
C ILE A 21 6.82 6.34 0.50
N GLU A 22 6.64 7.50 -0.12
CA GLU A 22 5.70 8.52 0.38
C GLU A 22 4.26 8.02 0.38
N PHE A 23 3.83 7.32 -0.67
CA PHE A 23 2.54 6.66 -0.73
C PHE A 23 2.35 5.69 0.43
N LEU A 24 3.31 4.78 0.64
CA LEU A 24 3.26 3.80 1.72
C LEU A 24 3.20 4.48 3.09
N LEU A 25 4.06 5.46 3.34
CA LEU A 25 4.08 6.20 4.61
C LEU A 25 2.78 6.97 4.86
N SER A 26 2.19 7.57 3.82
CA SER A 26 0.94 8.32 3.95
C SER A 26 -0.22 7.42 4.39
N LYS A 27 -0.31 6.21 3.81
CA LYS A 27 -1.39 5.26 4.08
C LYS A 27 -1.18 4.52 5.40
N LEU A 28 0.04 4.06 5.66
CA LEU A 28 0.37 3.35 6.90
C LEU A 28 0.19 4.24 8.14
N LYS A 29 0.41 5.55 8.03
CA LYS A 29 0.14 6.50 9.13
C LYS A 29 -1.35 6.70 9.42
N GLN A 30 -2.23 6.43 8.45
CA GLN A 30 -3.69 6.58 8.61
C GLN A 30 -4.34 5.32 9.16
N THR A 31 -3.61 4.20 9.21
CA THR A 31 -4.14 2.88 9.59
C THR A 31 -3.41 2.33 10.82
N LYS A 32 -4.15 1.67 11.72
CA LYS A 32 -3.55 1.11 12.95
C LYS A 32 -2.99 -0.29 12.74
N SER A 33 -3.51 -1.02 11.76
CA SER A 33 -3.07 -2.37 11.40
C SER A 33 -2.85 -2.53 9.89
N ASN A 34 -2.11 -3.57 9.51
CA ASN A 34 -1.94 -3.93 8.10
C ASN A 34 -3.26 -4.38 7.45
N GLU A 35 -4.19 -4.92 8.23
CA GLU A 35 -5.51 -5.31 7.76
C GLU A 35 -6.30 -4.08 7.33
N ASP A 36 -6.37 -3.05 8.19
CA ASP A 36 -6.99 -1.76 7.88
C ASP A 36 -6.38 -1.10 6.63
N PHE A 37 -5.04 -1.18 6.49
CA PHE A 37 -4.34 -0.66 5.31
C PHE A 37 -4.82 -1.34 4.03
N PHE A 38 -4.82 -2.67 3.99
CA PHE A 38 -5.23 -3.40 2.79
C PHE A 38 -6.73 -3.29 2.52
N ASP A 39 -7.55 -3.13 3.55
CA ASP A 39 -8.99 -2.92 3.38
C ASP A 39 -9.28 -1.53 2.81
N SER A 40 -8.49 -0.51 3.19
CA SER A 40 -8.56 0.85 2.59
C SER A 40 -8.18 0.90 1.10
N MET A 41 -7.49 -0.13 0.58
CA MET A 41 -7.13 -0.24 -0.85
C MET A 41 -8.23 -0.93 -1.69
N ASN A 42 -9.18 -1.62 -1.06
CA ASN A 42 -10.25 -2.37 -1.73
C ASN A 42 -11.57 -1.59 -1.82
N ALA A 43 -11.57 -0.30 -1.44
CA ALA A 43 -12.73 0.59 -1.50
C ALA A 43 -12.83 1.33 -2.85
#